data_AF-A0A2V2UGU8-F1
#
_entry.id   AF-A0A2V2UGU8-F1
#
_cell.length_a   1.000
_cell.length_b   1.000
_cell.length_c   1.000
_cell.angle_alpha   90.00
_cell.angle_beta   90.00
_cell.angle_gamma   90.00
#
_symmetry.space_group_name_H-M   'P 1'
#
loop_
_entity.id
_entity.type
_entity.pdbx_description
1 polymer ?
#
loop_
_entity_poly.entity_id
_entity_poly.type
_entity_poly.pdbx_seq_one_letter_code
_entity_poly.pdbx_strand_id
1 'polypeptide(L)'
;MTVTTPDASNNTSIEVLRNTENIVNAYLQIFRNSKSKWDYYAEVKSVIFAIDMIEKALIDTKARGIKSRFITEITKDNFHHCKEVIMKIGEVRHLDAPRWS
;
A
#
# COMPACT_ATOMS: atom_id res chain seq x y z
N MET A 1 -20.16 -9.29 -15.43
CA MET A 1 -20.58 -10.67 -15.11
C MET A 1 -19.92 -11.08 -13.81
N THR A 2 -20.71 -11.28 -12.77
CA THR A 2 -20.28 -11.85 -11.49
C THR A 2 -20.60 -13.35 -11.53
N VAL A 3 -19.58 -14.19 -11.33
CA VAL A 3 -19.79 -15.62 -11.08
C VAL A 3 -19.71 -15.82 -9.57
N THR A 4 -20.82 -16.27 -8.98
CA THR A 4 -20.90 -16.67 -7.58
C THR A 4 -21.12 -18.17 -7.51
N THR A 5 -20.18 -18.90 -6.92
CA THR A 5 -20.40 -20.24 -6.36
C THR A 5 -20.41 -20.13 -4.84
N PRO A 6 -21.37 -20.78 -4.14
CA PRO A 6 -21.46 -20.69 -2.68
C PRO A 6 -20.64 -21.81 -2.04
N ASP A 7 -19.76 -21.45 -1.10
CA ASP A 7 -19.34 -22.38 -0.04
C ASP A 7 -19.13 -21.61 1.27
N ALA A 8 -19.67 -22.14 2.37
CA ALA A 8 -19.90 -21.43 3.62
C ALA A 8 -18.86 -21.84 4.68
N SER A 9 -18.00 -20.89 5.09
CA SER A 9 -17.42 -20.77 6.45
C SER A 9 -16.22 -19.80 6.55
N ASN A 10 -15.97 -18.96 5.53
CA ASN A 10 -15.32 -17.66 5.62
C ASN A 10 -15.65 -16.95 4.31
N ASN A 11 -16.49 -15.91 4.34
CA ASN A 11 -17.02 -15.25 3.13
C ASN A 11 -15.92 -14.48 2.40
N THR A 12 -15.02 -15.21 1.76
CA THR A 12 -13.83 -14.69 1.08
C THR A 12 -14.27 -14.29 -0.31
N SER A 13 -14.64 -13.03 -0.47
CA SER A 13 -14.91 -12.43 -1.78
C SER A 13 -13.62 -11.89 -2.37
N ILE A 14 -13.29 -12.31 -3.59
CA ILE A 14 -12.23 -11.67 -4.39
C ILE A 14 -12.89 -10.57 -5.23
N GLU A 15 -12.46 -9.33 -5.03
CA GLU A 15 -12.89 -8.19 -5.83
C GLU A 15 -11.76 -7.70 -6.74
N VAL A 16 -12.07 -7.43 -8.01
CA VAL A 16 -11.12 -6.89 -8.99
C VAL A 16 -11.45 -5.42 -9.24
N LEU A 17 -10.59 -4.54 -8.74
CA LEU A 17 -10.68 -3.09 -8.91
C LEU A 17 -10.00 -2.68 -10.23
N ARG A 18 -10.70 -1.90 -11.07
CA ARG A 18 -10.19 -1.50 -12.40
C ARG A 18 -9.93 -0.01 -12.58
N ASN A 19 -10.68 0.83 -11.86
CA ASN A 19 -10.55 2.27 -11.98
C ASN A 19 -9.73 2.82 -10.80
N THR A 20 -9.08 3.96 -11.03
CA THR A 20 -8.24 4.61 -10.02
C THR A 20 -9.03 4.96 -8.77
N GLU A 21 -10.27 5.44 -8.92
CA GLU A 21 -11.10 5.85 -7.80
C GLU A 21 -11.40 4.69 -6.83
N ASN A 22 -11.81 3.53 -7.34
CA ASN A 22 -12.08 2.37 -6.48
C ASN A 22 -10.79 1.86 -5.82
N ILE A 23 -9.66 1.89 -6.53
CA ILE A 23 -8.35 1.52 -5.97
C ILE A 23 -7.99 2.45 -4.80
N VAL A 24 -8.12 3.76 -4.98
CA VAL A 24 -7.84 4.76 -3.95
C VAL A 24 -8.80 4.59 -2.77
N ASN A 25 -10.09 4.43 -3.02
CA ASN A 25 -11.08 4.21 -1.96
C ASN A 25 -10.79 2.94 -1.16
N ALA A 26 -10.35 1.86 -1.82
CA ALA A 26 -9.93 0.64 -1.14
C ALA A 26 -8.72 0.89 -0.23
N TYR A 27 -7.70 1.61 -0.70
CA TYR A 27 -6.56 2.01 0.13
C TYR A 27 -7.00 2.83 1.35
N LEU A 28 -7.84 3.86 1.15
CA LEU A 28 -8.35 4.70 2.24
C LEU A 28 -9.10 3.89 3.29
N GLN A 29 -9.94 2.93 2.87
CA GLN A 29 -10.66 2.05 3.78
C GLN A 29 -9.72 1.12 4.55
N ILE A 30 -8.74 0.51 3.87
CA ILE A 30 -7.73 -0.35 4.50
C ILE A 30 -6.97 0.41 5.58
N PHE A 31 -6.48 1.62 5.28
CA PHE A 31 -5.76 2.43 6.25
C PHE A 31 -6.64 2.84 7.41
N ARG A 32 -7.86 3.34 7.15
CA ARG A 32 -8.81 3.73 8.20
C ARG A 32 -9.11 2.58 9.15
N ASN A 33 -9.32 1.38 8.63
CA ASN A 33 -9.73 0.22 9.43
C ASN A 33 -8.55 -0.52 10.10
N SER A 34 -7.31 -0.22 9.71
CA SER A 34 -6.14 -0.83 10.33
C SER A 34 -6.02 -0.44 11.81
N LYS A 35 -5.65 -1.42 12.65
CA LYS A 35 -5.57 -1.26 14.11
C LYS A 35 -4.17 -1.51 14.69
N SER A 36 -3.25 -2.07 13.92
CA SER A 36 -1.96 -2.54 14.47
C SER A 36 -0.79 -2.32 13.52
N LYS A 37 -0.80 -2.98 12.36
CA LYS A 37 0.30 -2.91 11.40
C LYS A 37 -0.16 -3.16 9.98
N TRP A 38 0.62 -2.70 9.02
CA TRP A 38 0.48 -3.08 7.61
C TRP A 38 1.84 -3.02 6.91
N ASP A 39 1.92 -3.81 5.84
CA ASP A 39 3.07 -3.92 4.96
C ASP A 39 2.63 -3.55 3.55
N TYR A 40 3.36 -2.65 2.91
CA TYR A 40 3.09 -2.21 1.55
C TYR A 40 4.26 -2.60 0.66
N TYR A 41 4.00 -3.54 -0.24
CA TYR A 41 4.93 -4.02 -1.23
C TYR A 41 4.49 -3.51 -2.60
N ALA A 42 5.35 -2.75 -3.27
CA ALA A 42 5.05 -2.21 -4.58
C ALA A 42 6.32 -1.85 -5.37
N GLU A 43 6.21 -1.90 -6.69
CA GLU A 43 7.22 -1.38 -7.60
C GLU A 43 7.35 0.15 -7.51
N VAL A 44 8.47 0.69 -7.98
CA VAL A 44 8.84 2.12 -7.90
C VAL A 44 7.69 3.06 -8.30
N LYS A 45 7.08 2.85 -9.47
CA LYS A 45 6.02 3.72 -10.01
C LYS A 45 4.74 3.64 -9.20
N SER A 46 4.38 2.43 -8.77
CA SER A 46 3.20 2.17 -7.96
C SER A 46 3.30 2.83 -6.58
N VAL A 47 4.50 2.84 -5.97
CA VAL A 47 4.76 3.55 -4.71
C VAL A 47 4.56 5.06 -4.85
N ILE A 48 5.17 5.68 -5.87
CA ILE A 48 5.05 7.12 -6.12
C ILE A 48 3.57 7.49 -6.31
N PHE A 49 2.89 6.78 -7.22
CA PHE A 49 1.49 7.01 -7.53
C PHE A 49 0.57 6.87 -6.31
N ALA A 50 0.76 5.81 -5.52
CA ALA A 50 -0.08 5.58 -4.35
C ALA A 50 0.12 6.67 -3.31
N ILE A 51 1.38 7.03 -3.00
CA ILE A 51 1.70 8.04 -1.98
C ILE A 51 1.04 9.38 -2.31
N ASP A 52 1.17 9.87 -3.52
CA ASP A 52 0.61 11.18 -3.91
C ASP A 52 -0.91 11.22 -3.74
N MET A 53 -1.60 10.09 -3.92
CA MET A 53 -3.06 10.01 -3.78
C MET A 53 -3.54 9.80 -2.34
N ILE A 54 -2.73 9.17 -1.48
CA ILE A 54 -3.16 8.71 -0.15
C ILE A 54 -2.35 9.29 1.00
N GLU A 55 -1.46 10.27 0.75
CA GLU A 55 -0.53 10.85 1.73
C GLU A 55 -1.20 11.22 3.06
N LYS A 56 -2.34 11.91 3.00
CA LYS A 56 -3.10 12.32 4.21
C LYS A 56 -3.53 11.12 5.05
N ALA A 57 -3.97 10.04 4.42
CA ALA A 57 -4.38 8.82 5.12
C ALA A 57 -3.18 8.11 5.76
N LEU A 58 -2.01 8.17 5.12
CA LEU A 58 -0.77 7.64 5.68
C LEU A 58 -0.32 8.43 6.92
N ILE A 59 -0.42 9.76 6.88
CA ILE A 59 -0.13 10.64 8.02
C ILE A 59 -1.07 10.33 9.19
N ASP A 60 -2.38 10.20 8.94
CA ASP A 60 -3.36 9.80 9.95
C ASP A 60 -3.02 8.44 10.58
N THR A 61 -2.62 7.48 9.75
CA THR A 61 -2.26 6.14 10.19
C THR A 61 -1.06 6.17 11.14
N LYS A 62 -0.05 6.99 10.84
CA LYS A 62 1.06 7.24 11.77
C LYS A 62 0.59 7.93 13.05
N ALA A 63 -0.29 8.93 12.97
CA ALA A 63 -0.81 9.63 14.13
C ALA A 63 -1.58 8.69 15.09
N ARG A 64 -2.22 7.65 14.55
CA ARG A 64 -2.85 6.56 15.32
C ARG A 64 -1.87 5.54 15.88
N GLY A 65 -0.57 5.69 15.67
CA GLY A 65 0.47 4.80 16.18
C GLY A 65 0.56 3.45 15.46
N ILE A 66 -0.02 3.34 14.26
CA ILE A 66 -0.02 2.10 13.46
C ILE A 66 1.36 1.93 12.83
N LYS A 67 1.93 0.72 12.95
CA LYS A 67 3.24 0.40 12.38
C LYS A 67 3.12 0.15 10.89
N SER A 68 3.86 0.93 10.11
CA SER A 68 3.81 0.89 8.64
C SER A 68 5.19 0.51 8.10
N ARG A 69 5.26 -0.46 7.18
CA ARG A 69 6.51 -0.81 6.47
C ARG A 69 6.29 -0.78 4.97
N PHE A 70 7.17 -0.10 4.27
CA PHE A 70 7.16 0.02 2.82
C PHE A 70 8.35 -0.75 2.25
N ILE A 71 8.08 -1.67 1.34
CA ILE A 71 9.04 -2.57 0.74
C ILE A 71 9.03 -2.29 -0.76
N THR A 72 10.09 -1.66 -1.26
CA THR A 72 10.20 -1.26 -2.66
C THR A 72 11.65 -1.19 -3.10
N GLU A 73 11.92 -1.34 -4.39
CA GLU A 73 13.22 -1.00 -4.94
C GLU A 73 13.43 0.51 -4.80
N ILE A 74 14.54 0.91 -4.18
CA ILE A 74 14.90 2.32 -4.03
C ILE A 74 15.81 2.68 -5.20
N THR A 75 15.33 3.58 -6.04
CA THR A 75 16.06 4.12 -7.18
C THR A 75 16.26 5.63 -6.99
N LYS A 76 16.99 6.28 -7.90
CA LYS A 76 17.14 7.75 -7.86
C LYS A 76 15.79 8.46 -8.02
N ASP A 77 14.84 7.84 -8.70
CA ASP A 77 13.56 8.44 -9.07
C ASP A 77 12.57 8.49 -7.89
N ASN A 78 12.62 7.51 -6.98
CA ASN A 78 11.74 7.47 -5.80
C ASN A 78 12.46 7.82 -4.49
N PHE A 79 13.75 8.16 -4.54
CA PHE A 79 14.54 8.45 -3.34
C PHE A 79 13.93 9.58 -2.52
N HIS A 80 13.43 10.63 -3.18
CA HIS A 80 12.75 11.74 -2.51
C HIS A 80 11.49 11.27 -1.77
N HIS A 81 10.59 10.54 -2.44
CA HIS A 81 9.39 9.97 -1.81
C HIS A 81 9.76 9.06 -0.63
N CYS A 82 10.73 8.17 -0.80
CA CYS A 82 11.16 7.25 0.25
C CYS A 82 11.71 8.00 1.47
N LYS A 83 12.61 8.95 1.26
CA LYS A 83 13.31 9.64 2.34
C LYS A 83 12.47 10.73 2.99
N GLU A 84 11.79 11.54 2.19
CA GLU A 84 11.11 12.74 2.69
C GLU A 84 9.65 12.48 3.07
N VAL A 85 9.01 11.47 2.49
CA VAL A 85 7.60 11.17 2.76
C VAL A 85 7.49 9.88 3.59
N ILE A 86 7.99 8.77 3.06
CA ILE A 86 7.77 7.46 3.68
C ILE A 86 8.47 7.32 5.02
N MET A 87 9.74 7.73 5.15
CA MET A 87 10.44 7.68 6.45
C MET A 87 9.78 8.55 7.52
N LYS A 88 8.99 9.57 7.13
CA LYS A 88 8.18 10.35 8.06
C LYS A 88 6.89 9.64 8.45
N ILE A 89 6.51 8.54 7.81
CA ILE A 89 5.26 7.78 8.04
C ILE A 89 5.55 6.41 8.68
N GLY A 90 6.62 5.74 8.25
CA GLY A 90 6.95 4.37 8.66
C GLY A 90 8.36 3.96 8.25
N GLU A 91 8.64 2.66 8.32
CA GLU A 91 9.91 2.10 7.90
C GLU A 91 9.96 1.94 6.37
N VAL A 92 11.11 2.28 5.77
CA VAL A 92 11.42 1.95 4.37
C VAL A 92 12.41 0.79 4.36
N ARG A 93 12.11 -0.25 3.57
CA ARG A 93 12.99 -1.38 3.32
C ARG A 93 13.24 -1.49 1.82
N HIS A 94 14.52 -1.49 1.45
CA HIS A 94 14.91 -1.73 0.07
C HIS A 94 14.60 -3.17 -0.30
N LEU A 95 13.99 -3.37 -1.46
CA LEU A 95 13.82 -4.69 -2.04
C LEU A 95 15.11 -5.08 -2.77
N ASP A 96 15.94 -5.91 -2.14
CA ASP A 96 17.05 -6.61 -2.82
C ASP A 96 16.46 -7.75 -3.67
N ALA A 97 15.92 -7.42 -4.84
CA ALA A 97 15.51 -8.44 -5.79
C ALA A 97 16.76 -9.07 -6.45
N PRO A 98 16.88 -10.40 -6.53
CA PRO A 98 17.90 -11.02 -7.36
C PRO A 98 17.68 -10.62 -8.82
N ARG A 99 18.69 -9.98 -9.43
CA ARG A 99 18.73 -9.80 -10.89
C ARG A 99 19.00 -11.18 -11.50
N TRP A 100 17.95 -11.90 -11.87
CA TRP A 100 18.12 -13.07 -12.72
C TRP A 100 18.54 -12.55 -14.10
N SER A 101 19.84 -12.69 -14.39
CA SER A 101 20.47 -12.39 -15.67
C SER A 101 20.37 -13.57 -16.62
#